data_AF-A0A7V7MKV5-F1
#
_entry.id   AF-A0A7V7MKV5-F1
#
_cell.length_a   1.000
_cell.length_b   1.000
_cell.length_c   1.000
_cell.angle_alpha   90.00
_cell.angle_beta   90.00
_cell.angle_gamma   90.00
#
_symmetry.space_group_name_H-M   'P 1'
#
loop_
_entity.id
_entity.type
_entity.pdbx_description
1 polymer ?
#
loop_
_entity_poly.entity_id
_entity_poly.type
_entity_poly.pdbx_seq_one_letter_code
_entity_poly.pdbx_strand_id
1 'polypeptide(L)'
;MDSRQGRRPEVYAGFYSFRPIAPAFLLEVPGQVRTMSMGTGNHRRRGMTLVELLWIVLLLAGTTWMVFRTRDDGLHDARVIKARDDLEFLAGAIRLAMEEDDPGAWNYPLAGKGQIAPDFSGTTSPLSSLLPEHVPVEADPWGWAYLVLKLEDKGVAYAVVVCAGPYGVLPADLSTKLNQPLAVPVLLPAPD
;
A
#
# COMPACT_ATOMS: atom_id res chain seq x y z
N MET A 1 -54.96 1.80 2.56
CA MET A 1 -54.54 0.49 3.08
C MET A 1 -53.67 -0.15 2.02
N ASP A 2 -52.35 -0.01 2.12
CA ASP A 2 -51.45 -0.85 1.35
C ASP A 2 -50.13 -0.98 2.13
N SER A 3 -49.91 -2.19 2.65
CA SER A 3 -48.89 -2.52 3.64
C SER A 3 -47.67 -3.10 2.92
N ARG A 4 -46.74 -2.23 2.50
CA ARG A 4 -45.44 -2.70 1.98
C ARG A 4 -44.46 -2.90 3.12
N GLN A 5 -44.54 -4.11 3.65
CA GLN A 5 -43.71 -4.72 4.66
C GLN A 5 -42.24 -4.78 4.17
N GLY A 6 -41.37 -4.11 4.92
CA GLY A 6 -39.93 -4.08 4.65
C GLY A 6 -39.27 -5.45 4.76
N ARG A 7 -38.54 -5.83 3.71
CA ARG A 7 -37.49 -6.85 3.81
C ARG A 7 -36.21 -6.17 4.24
N ARG A 8 -35.77 -6.43 5.47
CA ARG A 8 -34.39 -6.17 5.88
C ARG A 8 -33.50 -7.23 5.22
N PRO A 9 -32.41 -6.86 4.54
CA PRO A 9 -31.41 -7.83 4.11
C PRO A 9 -30.71 -8.38 5.35
N GLU A 10 -30.74 -9.71 5.50
CA GLU A 10 -29.93 -10.43 6.48
C GLU A 10 -28.45 -10.20 6.18
N VAL A 11 -27.78 -9.48 7.07
CA VAL A 11 -26.34 -9.33 7.07
C VAL A 11 -25.74 -10.68 7.48
N TYR A 12 -25.31 -11.46 6.50
CA TYR A 12 -24.47 -12.64 6.72
C TYR A 12 -23.11 -12.18 7.25
N ALA A 13 -22.97 -12.16 8.57
CA ALA A 13 -21.69 -12.05 9.25
C ALA A 13 -20.90 -13.35 8.99
N GLY A 14 -20.20 -13.40 7.86
CA GLY A 14 -19.22 -14.43 7.57
C GLY A 14 -18.06 -14.32 8.56
N PHE A 15 -18.17 -15.06 9.67
CA PHE A 15 -17.05 -15.34 10.56
C PHE A 15 -16.04 -16.19 9.80
N TYR A 16 -15.07 -15.54 9.16
CA TYR A 16 -13.85 -16.19 8.69
C TYR A 16 -13.05 -16.63 9.92
N SER A 17 -13.31 -17.83 10.42
CA SER A 17 -12.47 -18.49 11.40
C SER A 17 -11.13 -18.78 10.73
N PHE A 18 -10.14 -17.91 10.93
CA PHE A 18 -8.74 -18.21 10.67
C PHE A 18 -8.36 -19.43 11.51
N ARG A 19 -8.33 -20.61 10.87
CA ARG A 19 -7.69 -21.77 11.46
C ARG A 19 -6.18 -21.55 11.35
N PRO A 20 -5.44 -21.40 12.45
CA PRO A 20 -3.99 -21.43 12.38
C PRO A 20 -3.59 -22.80 11.81
N ILE A 21 -2.96 -22.80 10.64
CA ILE A 21 -2.25 -23.97 10.14
C ILE A 21 -1.05 -24.13 11.06
N ALA A 22 -1.22 -24.87 12.15
CA ALA A 22 -0.10 -25.32 12.95
C ALA A 22 0.75 -26.24 12.05
N PRO A 23 2.02 -25.90 11.76
CA PRO A 23 2.88 -26.81 11.05
C PRO A 23 3.18 -27.99 11.98
N ALA A 24 2.48 -29.09 11.78
CA ALA A 24 2.80 -30.37 12.40
C ALA A 24 4.11 -30.91 11.79
N PHE A 25 5.24 -30.34 12.18
CA PHE A 25 6.54 -30.95 11.98
C PHE A 25 6.70 -32.06 13.00
N LEU A 26 6.19 -33.24 12.65
CA LEU A 26 6.46 -34.49 13.35
C LEU A 26 7.85 -34.96 12.90
N LEU A 27 8.89 -34.42 13.55
CA LEU A 27 10.26 -34.92 13.45
C LEU A 27 10.34 -36.21 14.26
N GLU A 28 9.96 -37.33 13.65
CA GLU A 28 10.41 -38.66 14.08
C GLU A 28 11.93 -38.70 13.87
N VAL A 29 12.68 -38.44 14.95
CA VAL A 29 14.12 -38.70 15.01
C VAL A 29 14.27 -40.12 15.55
N PRO A 30 14.52 -41.15 14.70
CA PRO A 30 14.80 -42.49 15.19
C PRO A 30 16.08 -42.45 16.01
N GLY A 31 15.95 -42.89 17.26
CA GLY A 31 17.06 -43.04 18.19
C GLY A 31 18.16 -43.93 17.63
N GLN A 32 19.36 -43.37 17.56
CA GLN A 32 20.58 -44.10 17.88
C GLN A 32 21.32 -43.34 18.96
N VAL A 33 21.07 -43.75 20.21
CA VAL A 33 21.96 -43.44 21.33
C VAL A 33 23.22 -44.28 21.15
N ARG A 34 24.15 -43.79 20.33
CA ARG A 34 25.56 -44.22 20.42
C ARG A 34 26.19 -43.43 21.54
N THR A 35 26.31 -44.04 22.72
CA THR A 35 27.24 -43.59 23.76
C THR A 35 28.67 -43.78 23.26
N MET A 36 29.17 -42.81 22.51
CA MET A 36 30.59 -42.72 22.20
C MET A 36 31.35 -42.27 23.44
N SER A 37 32.22 -43.19 23.88
CA SER A 37 33.28 -43.05 24.87
C SER A 37 33.87 -41.64 24.91
N MET A 38 33.87 -41.03 26.10
CA MET A 38 34.66 -39.84 26.44
C MET A 38 36.15 -40.16 26.32
N GLY A 39 36.69 -40.02 25.12
CA GLY A 39 38.10 -39.73 24.95
C GLY A 39 38.33 -38.30 25.43
N THR A 40 38.99 -38.12 26.58
CA THR A 40 39.56 -36.85 27.02
C THR A 40 40.74 -36.50 26.11
N GLY A 41 40.42 -36.19 24.85
CA GLY A 41 41.32 -35.54 23.92
C GLY A 41 41.54 -34.13 24.44
N ASN A 42 42.77 -33.85 24.83
CA ASN A 42 43.23 -32.54 25.24
C ASN A 42 43.05 -31.58 24.05
N HIS A 43 41.86 -30.98 23.92
CA HIS A 43 41.58 -29.95 22.94
C HIS A 43 42.42 -28.74 23.30
N ARG A 44 43.66 -28.73 22.79
CA ARG A 44 44.52 -27.55 22.71
C ARG A 44 43.63 -26.44 22.16
N ARG A 45 43.19 -25.54 23.03
CA ARG A 45 42.47 -24.32 22.68
C ARG A 45 43.38 -23.52 21.75
N ARG A 46 43.31 -23.78 20.44
CA ARG A 46 43.88 -22.90 19.43
C ARG A 46 43.09 -21.61 19.58
N GLY A 47 43.73 -20.60 20.16
CA GLY A 47 43.15 -19.28 20.27
C GLY A 47 42.75 -18.82 18.86
N MET A 48 41.53 -18.32 18.72
CA MET A 48 41.05 -17.69 17.49
C MET A 48 42.13 -16.72 17.01
N THR A 49 42.63 -16.96 15.81
CA THR A 49 43.56 -16.01 15.20
C THR A 49 42.76 -14.75 14.86
N LEU A 50 43.35 -13.56 14.98
CA LEU A 50 42.67 -12.30 14.62
C LEU A 50 42.08 -12.32 13.20
N VAL A 51 42.69 -13.12 12.32
CA VAL A 51 42.24 -13.34 10.94
C VAL A 51 40.89 -14.09 10.89
N GLU A 52 40.69 -15.12 11.69
CA GLU A 52 39.41 -15.84 11.75
C GLU A 52 38.29 -14.94 12.27
N LEU A 53 38.58 -14.11 13.28
CA LEU A 53 37.62 -13.13 13.80
C LEU A 53 37.22 -12.13 12.70
N LEU A 54 38.18 -11.63 11.93
CA LEU A 54 37.93 -10.71 10.81
C LEU A 54 36.97 -11.33 9.78
N TRP A 55 37.19 -12.59 9.41
CA TRP A 55 36.32 -13.30 8.46
C TRP A 55 34.90 -13.48 9.00
N ILE A 56 34.74 -13.80 10.29
CA ILE A 56 33.42 -13.92 10.91
C ILE A 56 32.68 -12.59 10.88
N VAL A 57 33.34 -11.48 11.24
CA VAL A 57 32.73 -10.15 11.19
C VAL A 57 32.34 -9.78 9.76
N LEU A 58 33.20 -10.08 8.78
CA LEU A 58 32.93 -9.78 7.38
C LEU A 58 31.73 -10.59 6.83
N LEU A 59 31.63 -11.88 7.16
CA LEU A 59 30.49 -12.71 6.81
C LEU A 59 29.20 -12.24 7.51
N LEU A 60 29.29 -11.83 8.77
CA LEU A 60 28.14 -11.31 9.51
C LEU A 60 27.64 -9.98 8.93
N ALA A 61 28.56 -9.07 8.56
CA ALA A 61 28.21 -7.83 7.87
C ALA A 61 27.58 -8.10 6.50
N GLY A 62 28.15 -9.01 5.71
CA GLY A 62 27.62 -9.37 4.38
C GLY A 62 26.24 -10.01 4.44
N THR A 63 26.02 -10.95 5.36
CA THR A 63 24.71 -11.60 5.55
C THR A 63 23.65 -10.61 6.04
N THR A 64 24.01 -9.76 7.00
CA THR A 64 23.12 -8.70 7.51
C THR A 64 22.72 -7.73 6.39
N TRP A 65 23.69 -7.26 5.59
CA TRP A 65 23.44 -6.41 4.43
C TRP A 65 22.49 -7.07 3.42
N MET A 66 22.70 -8.34 3.11
CA MET A 66 21.85 -9.10 2.20
C MET A 66 20.40 -9.19 2.70
N VAL A 67 20.21 -9.46 4.00
CA VAL A 67 18.86 -9.53 4.62
C VAL A 67 18.15 -8.18 4.56
N PHE A 68 18.85 -7.06 4.80
CA PHE A 68 18.26 -5.74 4.70
C PHE A 68 17.80 -5.43 3.27
N ARG A 69 18.67 -5.68 2.27
CA ARG A 69 18.34 -5.41 0.86
C ARG A 69 17.09 -6.17 0.40
N THR A 70 16.93 -7.44 0.77
CA THR A 70 15.76 -8.23 0.36
C THR A 70 14.44 -7.74 0.97
N ARG A 71 14.49 -7.09 2.15
CA ARG A 71 13.27 -6.56 2.79
C ARG A 71 12.80 -5.25 2.17
N ASP A 72 13.72 -4.40 1.73
CA ASP A 72 13.38 -3.10 1.18
C ASP A 72 12.62 -3.22 -0.16
N ASP A 73 13.03 -4.14 -1.03
CA ASP A 73 12.36 -4.38 -2.31
C ASP A 73 10.90 -4.84 -2.10
N GLY A 74 10.66 -5.77 -1.18
CA GLY A 74 9.31 -6.26 -0.89
C GLY A 74 8.39 -5.21 -0.23
N LEU A 75 8.94 -4.32 0.58
CA LEU A 75 8.18 -3.21 1.17
C LEU A 75 7.81 -2.16 0.10
N HIS A 76 8.70 -1.90 -0.85
CA HIS A 76 8.41 -0.99 -1.96
C HIS A 76 7.23 -1.50 -2.79
N ASP A 77 7.29 -2.76 -3.23
CA ASP A 77 6.23 -3.38 -4.03
C ASP A 77 4.88 -3.40 -3.29
N ALA A 78 4.89 -3.74 -2.00
CA ALA A 78 3.68 -3.72 -1.16
C ALA A 78 3.06 -2.32 -1.05
N ARG A 79 3.89 -1.27 -0.95
CA ARG A 79 3.41 0.13 -0.94
C ARG A 79 2.83 0.53 -2.28
N VAL A 80 3.45 0.13 -3.39
CA VAL A 80 2.93 0.42 -4.74
C VAL A 80 1.57 -0.26 -4.95
N ILE A 81 1.43 -1.52 -4.55
CA ILE A 81 0.15 -2.24 -4.62
C ILE A 81 -0.91 -1.54 -3.77
N LYS A 82 -0.60 -1.20 -2.51
CA LYS A 82 -1.53 -0.47 -1.64
C LYS A 82 -1.96 0.86 -2.26
N ALA A 83 -1.01 1.66 -2.74
CA ALA A 83 -1.30 2.96 -3.37
C ALA A 83 -2.25 2.81 -4.56
N ARG A 84 -2.07 1.77 -5.37
CA ARG A 84 -2.93 1.48 -6.51
C ARG A 84 -4.34 1.08 -6.07
N ASP A 85 -4.47 0.18 -5.11
CA ASP A 85 -5.77 -0.26 -4.57
C ASP A 85 -6.54 0.94 -4.00
N ASP A 86 -5.85 1.82 -3.25
CA ASP A 86 -6.41 3.04 -2.69
C ASP A 86 -6.86 4.03 -3.78
N LEU A 87 -6.09 4.18 -4.88
CA LEU A 87 -6.48 5.02 -6.02
C LEU A 87 -7.71 4.48 -6.75
N GLU A 88 -7.76 3.18 -7.01
CA GLU A 88 -8.91 2.52 -7.65
C GLU A 88 -10.17 2.66 -6.78
N PHE A 89 -10.02 2.50 -5.46
CA PHE A 89 -11.09 2.72 -4.49
C PHE A 89 -11.59 4.17 -4.48
N LEU A 90 -10.68 5.15 -4.39
CA LEU A 90 -11.03 6.58 -4.41
C LEU A 90 -11.68 6.99 -5.74
N ALA A 91 -11.18 6.48 -6.86
CA ALA A 91 -11.79 6.72 -8.17
C ALA A 91 -13.23 6.21 -8.23
N GLY A 92 -13.50 5.03 -7.68
CA GLY A 92 -14.86 4.49 -7.55
C GLY A 92 -15.77 5.34 -6.66
N ALA A 93 -15.25 5.79 -5.50
CA ALA A 93 -16.00 6.63 -4.58
C ALA A 93 -16.32 8.01 -5.16
N ILE A 94 -15.36 8.61 -5.88
CA ILE A 94 -15.55 9.87 -6.60
C ILE A 94 -16.59 9.69 -7.71
N ARG A 95 -16.50 8.60 -8.49
CA ARG A 95 -17.50 8.32 -9.54
C ARG A 95 -18.92 8.25 -8.96
N LEU A 96 -19.10 7.62 -7.80
CA LEU A 96 -20.39 7.58 -7.11
C LEU A 96 -20.83 8.99 -6.67
N ALA A 97 -19.92 9.79 -6.09
CA ALA A 97 -20.22 11.16 -5.70
C ALA A 97 -20.62 12.05 -6.89
N MET A 98 -20.06 11.80 -8.08
CA MET A 98 -20.42 12.50 -9.32
C MET A 98 -21.79 12.10 -9.88
N GLU A 99 -22.33 10.95 -9.48
CA GLU A 99 -23.71 10.56 -9.83
C GLU A 99 -24.73 11.30 -8.94
N GLU A 100 -24.32 11.74 -7.74
CA GLU A 100 -25.18 12.45 -6.78
C GLU A 100 -25.09 13.98 -6.90
N ASP A 101 -23.91 14.53 -7.18
CA ASP A 101 -23.65 15.98 -7.28
C ASP A 101 -23.08 16.38 -8.66
N ASP A 102 -23.32 17.63 -9.08
CA ASP A 102 -22.75 18.18 -10.31
C ASP A 102 -21.22 18.36 -10.17
N PRO A 103 -20.40 17.58 -10.89
CA PRO A 103 -18.94 17.69 -10.82
C PRO A 103 -18.41 19.01 -11.40
N GLY A 104 -19.21 19.75 -12.16
CA GLY A 104 -18.89 21.09 -12.64
C GLY A 104 -18.79 22.12 -11.52
N ALA A 105 -19.52 21.91 -10.43
CA ALA A 105 -19.59 22.82 -9.29
C ALA A 105 -18.48 22.60 -8.24
N TRP A 106 -17.67 21.54 -8.38
CA TRP A 106 -16.64 21.21 -7.40
C TRP A 106 -15.42 22.14 -7.49
N ASN A 107 -14.88 22.52 -6.33
CA ASN A 107 -13.70 23.39 -6.22
C ASN A 107 -12.39 22.58 -6.32
N TYR A 108 -12.02 22.20 -7.54
CA TYR A 108 -10.71 21.60 -7.81
C TYR A 108 -9.58 22.63 -7.60
N PRO A 109 -8.37 22.18 -7.20
CA PRO A 109 -7.96 20.83 -6.84
C PRO A 109 -8.48 20.36 -5.47
N LEU A 110 -8.79 19.08 -5.32
CA LEU A 110 -9.22 18.49 -4.06
C LEU A 110 -8.07 17.68 -3.43
N ALA A 111 -7.90 17.75 -2.12
CA ALA A 111 -6.83 17.04 -1.41
C ALA A 111 -7.38 16.17 -0.27
N GLY A 112 -6.93 14.92 -0.24
CA GLY A 112 -7.16 13.98 0.86
C GLY A 112 -6.40 14.34 2.13
N LYS A 113 -6.38 13.41 3.08
CA LYS A 113 -5.54 13.56 4.29
C LYS A 113 -4.07 13.31 3.93
N GLY A 114 -3.15 14.01 4.57
CA GLY A 114 -1.70 13.85 4.35
C GLY A 114 -1.00 15.19 4.08
N GLN A 115 0.30 15.14 3.84
CA GLN A 115 1.04 16.32 3.37
C GLN A 115 0.79 16.55 1.89
N ILE A 116 0.56 17.80 1.51
CA ILE A 116 0.50 18.17 0.09
C ILE A 116 1.93 18.06 -0.47
N ALA A 117 2.06 17.48 -1.66
CA ALA A 117 3.35 17.35 -2.34
C ALA A 117 4.00 18.75 -2.51
N PRO A 118 5.31 18.91 -2.22
CA PRO A 118 5.98 20.21 -2.18
C PRO A 118 6.04 20.92 -3.52
N ASP A 119 5.93 20.19 -4.62
CA ASP A 119 5.88 20.72 -5.98
C ASP A 119 4.48 21.21 -6.39
N PHE A 120 3.46 20.96 -5.56
CA PHE A 120 2.10 21.42 -5.80
C PHE A 120 1.89 22.83 -5.22
N SER A 121 1.63 23.80 -6.09
CA SER A 121 1.44 25.22 -5.72
C SER A 121 -0.03 25.68 -5.70
N GLY A 122 -0.99 24.76 -5.92
CA GLY A 122 -2.42 25.08 -5.97
C GLY A 122 -3.06 25.22 -4.58
N THR A 123 -4.09 26.08 -4.47
CA THR A 123 -4.96 26.09 -3.29
C THR A 123 -5.89 24.90 -3.35
N THR A 124 -5.89 24.05 -2.32
CA THR A 124 -6.68 22.82 -2.30
C THR A 124 -7.94 22.95 -1.46
N SER A 125 -9.01 22.32 -1.91
CA SER A 125 -10.21 22.07 -1.12
C SER A 125 -10.13 20.68 -0.47
N PRO A 126 -10.72 20.46 0.71
CA PRO A 126 -10.68 19.14 1.36
C PRO A 126 -11.52 18.12 0.58
N LEU A 127 -10.91 16.99 0.18
CA LEU A 127 -11.61 15.89 -0.52
C LEU A 127 -12.71 15.25 0.35
N SER A 128 -12.54 15.30 1.68
CA SER A 128 -13.53 14.77 2.63
C SER A 128 -14.87 15.51 2.62
N SER A 129 -14.98 16.68 1.98
CA SER A 129 -16.28 17.36 1.84
C SER A 129 -17.16 16.76 0.75
N LEU A 130 -16.57 16.00 -0.19
CA LEU A 130 -17.29 15.38 -1.31
C LEU A 130 -17.54 13.90 -1.10
N LEU A 131 -16.67 13.24 -0.34
CA LEU A 131 -16.81 11.81 -0.09
C LEU A 131 -17.77 11.56 1.09
N PRO A 132 -18.54 10.46 1.05
CA PRO A 132 -19.35 10.06 2.19
C PRO A 132 -18.53 9.93 3.47
N GLU A 133 -19.10 10.30 4.62
CA GLU A 133 -18.40 10.35 5.91
C GLU A 133 -17.74 9.01 6.32
N HIS A 134 -18.28 7.90 5.83
CA HIS A 134 -17.80 6.55 6.10
C HIS A 134 -16.64 6.10 5.19
N VAL A 135 -16.23 6.90 4.20
CA VAL A 135 -15.12 6.57 3.29
C VAL A 135 -13.82 7.10 3.91
N PRO A 136 -12.96 6.23 4.49
CA PRO A 136 -11.72 6.68 5.08
C PRO A 136 -10.75 7.08 3.95
N VAL A 137 -10.50 8.38 3.82
CA VAL A 137 -9.38 8.87 3.01
C VAL A 137 -8.15 8.97 3.90
N GLU A 138 -7.31 7.94 3.89
CA GLU A 138 -6.00 8.01 4.51
C GLU A 138 -4.99 8.75 3.61
N ALA A 139 -3.81 9.04 4.16
CA ALA A 139 -2.68 9.46 3.35
C ALA A 139 -2.16 8.28 2.52
N ASP A 140 -1.44 8.59 1.45
CA ASP A 140 -0.78 7.57 0.64
C ASP A 140 0.29 6.81 1.47
N PRO A 141 0.82 5.68 0.97
CA PRO A 141 1.80 4.87 1.70
C PRO A 141 3.13 5.57 2.03
N TRP A 142 3.35 6.77 1.49
CA TRP A 142 4.52 7.61 1.75
C TRP A 142 4.19 8.87 2.57
N GLY A 143 2.94 9.05 2.97
CA GLY A 143 2.47 10.14 3.83
C GLY A 143 1.93 11.37 3.08
N TRP A 144 1.82 11.32 1.76
CA TRP A 144 1.30 12.42 0.94
C TRP A 144 -0.22 12.35 0.82
N ALA A 145 -0.86 13.49 0.60
CA ALA A 145 -2.27 13.57 0.29
C ALA A 145 -2.53 13.09 -1.14
N TYR A 146 -3.55 12.25 -1.32
CA TYR A 146 -4.14 12.01 -2.63
C TYR A 146 -4.74 13.30 -3.16
N LEU A 147 -4.51 13.61 -4.44
CA LEU A 147 -5.08 14.79 -5.07
C LEU A 147 -6.07 14.37 -6.15
N VAL A 148 -7.18 15.09 -6.25
CA VAL A 148 -8.11 15.00 -7.37
C VAL A 148 -8.01 16.28 -8.18
N LEU A 149 -7.64 16.12 -9.44
CA LEU A 149 -7.37 17.21 -10.36
C LEU A 149 -8.37 17.14 -11.52
N LYS A 150 -8.88 18.29 -11.95
CA LYS A 150 -9.68 18.39 -13.17
C LYS A 150 -8.72 18.64 -14.33
N LEU A 151 -8.77 17.77 -15.33
CA LEU A 151 -8.02 17.89 -16.57
C LEU A 151 -8.99 17.97 -17.75
N GLU A 152 -8.52 18.53 -18.84
CA GLU A 152 -9.26 18.63 -20.10
C GLU A 152 -8.36 18.16 -21.23
N ASP A 153 -8.79 17.15 -21.99
CA ASP A 153 -8.13 16.70 -23.21
C ASP A 153 -9.14 16.67 -24.35
N LYS A 154 -8.82 17.35 -25.46
CA LYS A 154 -9.66 17.41 -26.68
C LYS A 154 -11.12 17.81 -26.42
N GLY A 155 -11.36 18.71 -25.46
CA GLY A 155 -12.70 19.18 -25.09
C GLY A 155 -13.50 18.20 -24.22
N VAL A 156 -12.88 17.12 -23.75
CA VAL A 156 -13.45 16.21 -22.76
C VAL A 156 -12.78 16.48 -21.42
N ALA A 157 -13.57 16.89 -20.44
CA ALA A 157 -13.10 17.06 -19.07
C ALA A 157 -13.12 15.70 -18.34
N TYR A 158 -12.10 15.41 -17.56
CA TYR A 158 -12.04 14.24 -16.68
C TYR A 158 -11.38 14.62 -15.36
N ALA A 159 -11.80 13.97 -14.27
CA ALA A 159 -11.12 14.05 -13.00
C ALA A 159 -10.03 12.99 -12.95
N VAL A 160 -8.86 13.29 -12.36
CA VAL A 160 -7.79 12.31 -12.16
C VAL A 160 -7.44 12.30 -10.69
N VAL A 161 -7.45 11.10 -10.12
CA VAL A 161 -6.92 10.85 -8.78
C VAL A 161 -5.44 10.51 -8.93
N VAL A 162 -4.58 11.26 -8.24
CA VAL A 162 -3.13 11.12 -8.33
C VAL A 162 -2.49 10.97 -6.96
N CYS A 163 -1.41 10.19 -6.92
CA CYS A 163 -0.54 10.00 -5.77
C CYS A 163 0.87 10.50 -6.14
N ALA A 164 1.51 11.24 -5.21
CA ALA A 164 2.85 11.79 -5.43
C ALA A 164 3.97 10.74 -5.31
N GLY A 165 3.66 9.58 -4.71
CA GLY A 165 4.55 8.44 -4.64
C GLY A 165 5.74 8.64 -3.69
N PRO A 166 6.80 7.81 -3.81
CA PRO A 166 7.92 7.79 -2.87
C PRO A 166 8.73 9.10 -2.83
N TYR A 167 8.70 9.87 -3.91
CA TYR A 167 9.51 11.08 -4.05
C TYR A 167 8.72 12.36 -3.78
N GLY A 168 7.39 12.25 -3.58
CA GLY A 168 6.55 13.43 -3.41
C GLY A 168 6.55 14.35 -4.63
N VAL A 169 6.68 13.77 -5.83
CA VAL A 169 6.73 14.53 -7.09
C VAL A 169 5.56 14.12 -7.96
N LEU A 170 4.72 15.08 -8.31
CA LEU A 170 3.61 14.87 -9.22
C LEU A 170 4.11 14.83 -10.67
N PRO A 171 3.53 13.99 -11.53
CA PRO A 171 3.87 13.98 -12.95
C PRO A 171 3.58 15.35 -13.58
N ALA A 172 4.59 15.99 -14.17
CA ALA A 172 4.42 17.31 -14.81
C ALA A 172 3.38 17.29 -15.96
N ASP A 173 3.33 16.18 -16.72
CA ASP A 173 2.34 15.96 -17.78
C ASP A 173 1.37 14.85 -17.40
N LEU A 174 0.37 15.17 -16.58
CA LEU A 174 -0.67 14.21 -16.22
C LEU A 174 -1.49 13.76 -17.44
N SER A 175 -1.74 14.64 -18.40
CA SER A 175 -2.54 14.34 -19.60
C SER A 175 -1.93 13.27 -20.50
N THR A 176 -0.59 13.22 -20.63
CA THR A 176 0.10 12.21 -21.45
C THR A 176 0.43 10.93 -20.69
N LYS A 177 0.39 10.98 -19.36
CA LYS A 177 0.82 9.90 -18.46
C LYS A 177 -0.33 9.29 -17.65
N LEU A 178 -1.56 9.37 -18.17
CA LEU A 178 -2.75 8.78 -17.55
C LEU A 178 -2.65 7.28 -17.24
N ASN A 179 -1.80 6.55 -17.95
CA ASN A 179 -1.58 5.11 -17.76
C ASN A 179 -0.47 4.79 -16.75
N GLN A 180 -0.02 5.76 -15.94
CA GLN A 180 0.96 5.49 -14.90
C GLN A 180 0.31 4.80 -13.69
N PRO A 181 1.05 3.92 -12.99
CA PRO A 181 0.50 3.13 -11.88
C PRO A 181 0.02 3.97 -10.68
N LEU A 182 0.33 5.27 -10.65
CA LEU A 182 0.01 6.20 -9.56
C LEU A 182 -1.01 7.29 -9.98
N ALA A 183 -1.71 7.08 -11.10
CA ALA A 183 -2.80 7.94 -11.55
C ALA A 183 -3.96 7.10 -12.07
N VAL A 184 -5.19 7.43 -11.66
CA VAL A 184 -6.41 6.76 -12.13
C VAL A 184 -7.39 7.81 -12.65
N PRO A 185 -7.74 7.78 -13.96
CA PRO A 185 -8.72 8.71 -14.51
C PRO A 185 -10.16 8.30 -14.19
N VAL A 186 -10.98 9.31 -13.93
CA VAL A 186 -12.44 9.23 -13.74
C VAL A 186 -13.08 10.15 -14.77
N LEU A 187 -13.81 9.57 -15.72
CA LEU A 187 -14.50 10.33 -16.77
C LEU A 187 -15.60 11.21 -16.15
N LEU A 188 -15.57 12.52 -16.42
CA LEU A 188 -16.67 13.41 -16.06
C LEU A 188 -17.84 13.18 -17.02
N PRO A 189 -19.10 13.18 -16.53
CA PRO A 189 -20.26 13.21 -17.41
C PRO A 189 -20.18 14.45 -18.30
N ALA A 190 -20.64 14.32 -19.55
CA ALA A 190 -20.72 15.46 -20.45
C ALA A 190 -21.69 16.50 -19.86
N PRO A 191 -21.39 17.81 -19.98
CA PRO A 191 -22.36 18.84 -19.61
C PRO A 191 -23.59 18.73 -20.51
N ASP A 192 -24.77 18.63 -19.91
CA ASP A 192 -26.07 18.66 -20.60
C ASP A 192 -26.36 20.03 -21.25
#